data_AF-A0A351Q978-F1
#
_entry.id   AF-A0A351Q978-F1
#
_cell.length_a   1.000
_cell.length_b   1.000
_cell.length_c   1.000
_cell.angle_alpha   90.00
_cell.angle_beta   90.00
_cell.angle_gamma   90.00
#
_symmetry.space_group_name_H-M   'P 1'
#
loop_
_entity.id
_entity.type
_entity.pdbx_description
1 polymer ?
#
loop_
_entity_poly.entity_id
_entity_poly.type
_entity_poly.pdbx_seq_one_letter_code
_entity_poly.pdbx_strand_id
1 'polypeptide(L)'
;MRKKIAPSIFSILLASFIFAEEPVADFEIGLSKLKNESPAKTKVVSGSGKENKVSVQKNYIIPEPKRKDIGISGVFKEQTLKYRERYLTDSNRQWLAEILYDSIPYRPYIRAKLEEKKMPLYLQYLPIVESNYKPTAVSGSGATGLWQFMANSMHPYLKKNEYFDERRDPWKETDAALSKLAENFKVFNDWHLAIAAYNMGAGAVGRIVKANPGKDYWALSEKGLLSKQASEYIPKLIAIADIVENADFYGAIEIGVADKRIEGVAPEKFSYLTIKGSIKLSTVAKAAGIPLETVKMLNIELLKETTPPGTTYRLRLPAGKAKIAAENLR
;
A
#
# COMPACT_ATOMS: atom_id res chain seq x y z
N MET A 1 22.44 1.51 -19.13
CA MET A 1 23.14 0.83 -18.03
C MET A 1 22.09 0.46 -16.97
N ARG A 2 21.66 -0.80 -16.91
CA ARG A 2 20.61 -1.25 -15.97
C ARG A 2 21.19 -1.21 -14.54
N LYS A 3 20.81 -0.21 -13.74
CA LYS A 3 21.08 -0.25 -12.29
C LYS A 3 20.30 -1.43 -11.71
N LYS A 4 20.98 -2.42 -11.16
CA LYS A 4 20.35 -3.43 -10.30
C LYS A 4 19.65 -2.67 -9.19
N ILE A 5 18.34 -2.87 -9.05
CA ILE A 5 17.54 -2.32 -7.95
C ILE A 5 18.09 -2.98 -6.68
N ALA A 6 18.87 -2.24 -5.90
CA ALA A 6 19.30 -2.71 -4.60
C ALA A 6 18.06 -2.70 -3.70
N PRO A 7 17.67 -3.83 -3.11
CA PRO A 7 16.59 -3.82 -2.13
C PRO A 7 16.94 -2.84 -1.02
N SER A 8 15.99 -1.98 -0.63
CA SER A 8 16.18 -1.13 0.54
C SER A 8 16.51 -2.03 1.75
N ILE A 9 17.31 -1.56 2.71
CA ILE A 9 17.66 -2.30 3.94
C ILE A 9 16.39 -2.87 4.62
N PHE A 10 15.27 -2.17 4.44
CA PHE A 10 13.92 -2.53 4.85
C PHE A 10 13.40 -3.86 4.25
N SER A 11 13.71 -4.14 2.99
CA SER A 11 13.30 -5.37 2.28
C SER A 11 14.12 -6.59 2.69
N ILE A 12 15.38 -6.38 3.10
CA ILE A 12 16.24 -7.43 3.64
C ILE A 12 15.75 -7.84 5.04
N LEU A 13 15.30 -6.88 5.85
CA LEU A 13 14.78 -7.13 7.20
C LEU A 13 13.41 -7.83 7.18
N LEU A 14 12.55 -7.54 6.19
CA LEU A 14 11.25 -8.21 6.02
C LEU A 14 11.41 -9.70 5.69
N ALA A 15 12.44 -10.10 4.93
CA ALA A 15 12.74 -11.51 4.69
C ALA A 15 13.02 -12.26 6.01
N SER A 16 13.70 -11.62 6.96
CA SER A 16 13.94 -12.19 8.30
C SER A 16 12.68 -12.36 9.14
N PHE A 17 11.59 -11.65 8.84
CA PHE A 17 10.27 -11.84 9.46
C PHE A 17 9.50 -13.03 8.86
N ILE A 18 9.83 -13.44 7.63
CA ILE A 18 9.09 -14.44 6.86
C ILE A 18 9.72 -15.82 7.00
N PHE A 19 11.06 -15.91 7.11
CA PHE A 19 11.78 -17.19 7.10
C PHE A 19 12.09 -17.81 8.48
N ALA A 20 11.38 -17.39 9.53
CA ALA A 20 11.43 -18.10 10.81
C ALA A 20 10.37 -19.21 10.85
N GLU A 21 10.48 -20.18 9.93
CA GLU A 21 10.10 -21.61 10.02
C GLU A 21 10.00 -22.24 8.60
N GLU A 22 10.90 -23.21 8.36
CA GLU A 22 10.92 -24.25 7.29
C GLU A 22 11.39 -23.92 5.84
N PRO A 23 11.96 -24.90 5.10
CA PRO A 23 12.97 -24.70 4.06
C PRO A 23 12.41 -24.44 2.66
N VAL A 24 13.28 -23.89 1.82
CA VAL A 24 13.10 -23.62 0.40
C VAL A 24 12.69 -24.91 -0.33
N ALA A 25 11.47 -24.94 -0.87
CA ALA A 25 11.10 -25.91 -1.89
C ALA A 25 11.46 -25.33 -3.27
N ASP A 26 12.31 -26.06 -3.99
CA ASP A 26 12.71 -25.78 -5.35
C ASP A 26 11.48 -25.65 -6.27
N PHE A 27 11.40 -24.53 -7.00
CA PHE A 27 10.43 -24.35 -8.08
C PHE A 27 10.99 -24.99 -9.36
N GLU A 28 10.76 -26.29 -9.54
CA GLU A 28 10.81 -26.91 -10.87
C GLU A 28 9.53 -26.56 -11.64
N ILE A 29 9.67 -25.88 -12.78
CA ILE A 29 8.57 -25.63 -13.71
C ILE A 29 8.28 -26.93 -14.47
N GLY A 30 7.43 -27.77 -13.88
CA GLY A 30 6.88 -28.97 -14.52
C GLY A 30 5.78 -28.63 -15.53
N LEU A 31 6.15 -28.52 -16.80
CA LEU A 31 5.22 -28.57 -17.95
C LEU A 31 4.62 -29.99 -18.05
N SER A 32 3.50 -30.26 -17.40
CA SER A 32 2.64 -31.38 -17.78
C SER A 32 1.19 -31.16 -17.37
N LYS A 33 0.35 -30.84 -18.36
CA LYS A 33 -1.04 -31.31 -18.56
C LYS A 33 -1.65 -30.59 -19.75
N LEU A 34 -1.26 -31.00 -20.95
CA LEU A 34 -2.08 -30.83 -22.15
C LEU A 34 -2.81 -32.15 -22.37
N LYS A 35 -4.11 -32.17 -22.09
CA LYS A 35 -4.99 -33.26 -22.55
C LYS A 35 -5.45 -32.92 -23.97
N ASN A 36 -5.26 -33.88 -24.86
CA ASN A 36 -5.70 -33.90 -26.25
C ASN A 36 -7.22 -33.89 -26.35
N GLU A 37 -7.75 -33.28 -27.41
CA GLU A 37 -8.62 -33.98 -28.37
C GLU A 37 -8.70 -33.21 -29.70
N SER A 38 -8.69 -33.97 -30.79
CA SER A 38 -8.73 -33.55 -32.19
C SER A 38 -10.14 -33.85 -32.75
N PRO A 39 -10.49 -33.44 -33.99
CA PRO A 39 -10.20 -34.36 -35.08
C PRO A 39 -9.72 -33.72 -36.39
N ALA A 40 -8.66 -34.35 -36.89
CA ALA A 40 -8.27 -34.63 -38.27
C ALA A 40 -9.24 -34.23 -39.40
N LYS A 41 -8.66 -33.64 -40.45
CA LYS A 41 -9.03 -33.94 -41.84
C LYS A 41 -7.80 -34.46 -42.58
N THR A 42 -7.84 -35.74 -42.92
CA THR A 42 -6.88 -36.46 -43.74
C THR A 42 -7.07 -36.10 -45.21
N LYS A 43 -6.00 -35.81 -45.94
CA LYS A 43 -5.93 -36.01 -47.39
C LYS A 43 -4.67 -36.80 -47.69
N VAL A 44 -4.87 -37.99 -48.25
CA VAL A 44 -3.81 -38.90 -48.72
C VAL A 44 -3.45 -38.51 -50.14
N VAL A 45 -2.17 -38.23 -50.41
CA VAL A 45 -1.54 -38.45 -51.73
C VAL A 45 -0.11 -38.95 -51.48
N SER A 46 0.21 -40.04 -52.17
CA SER A 46 1.44 -40.83 -52.19
C SER A 46 2.64 -40.10 -52.80
N GLY A 47 3.87 -40.36 -52.31
CA GLY A 47 5.10 -40.14 -53.07
C GLY A 47 6.36 -39.86 -52.26
N SER A 48 7.22 -40.88 -52.15
CA SER A 48 8.69 -40.86 -51.98
C SER A 48 9.39 -39.72 -51.21
N GLY A 49 9.91 -40.07 -50.03
CA GLY A 49 11.28 -39.77 -49.57
C GLY A 49 11.82 -38.34 -49.71
N LYS A 50 11.67 -37.56 -48.65
CA LYS A 50 12.67 -36.63 -48.07
C LYS A 50 12.06 -36.04 -46.79
N GLU A 51 12.68 -36.30 -45.64
CA GLU A 51 12.29 -35.68 -44.36
C GLU A 51 12.54 -34.18 -44.44
N ASN A 52 11.51 -33.41 -44.78
CA ASN A 52 11.48 -31.98 -44.55
C ASN A 52 11.23 -31.76 -43.05
N LYS A 53 12.23 -31.26 -42.32
CA LYS A 53 12.03 -30.64 -41.00
C LYS A 53 11.11 -29.43 -41.17
N VAL A 54 9.81 -29.65 -41.04
CA VAL A 54 8.83 -28.57 -40.92
C VAL A 54 8.96 -28.00 -39.51
N SER A 55 9.67 -26.88 -39.38
CA SER A 55 9.65 -26.06 -38.17
C SER A 55 8.29 -25.39 -38.06
N VAL A 56 7.37 -26.02 -37.32
CA VAL A 56 6.11 -25.37 -36.94
C VAL A 56 6.43 -24.29 -35.91
N GLN A 57 6.62 -23.05 -36.37
CA GLN A 57 6.52 -21.88 -35.50
C GLN A 57 5.07 -21.78 -35.03
N LYS A 58 4.77 -22.30 -33.84
CA LYS A 58 3.51 -21.99 -33.17
C LYS A 58 3.54 -20.50 -32.81
N ASN A 59 2.86 -19.68 -33.62
CA ASN A 59 2.56 -18.30 -33.26
C ASN A 59 1.59 -18.32 -32.08
N TYR A 60 2.13 -18.24 -30.86
CA TYR A 60 1.32 -17.94 -29.69
C TYR A 60 0.90 -16.48 -29.78
N ILE A 61 -0.36 -16.24 -30.15
CA ILE A 61 -0.97 -14.92 -30.03
C ILE A 61 -1.21 -14.71 -28.53
N ILE A 62 -0.37 -13.91 -27.89
CA ILE A 62 -0.64 -13.43 -26.53
C ILE A 62 -1.79 -12.43 -26.68
N PRO A 63 -2.97 -12.67 -26.08
CA PRO A 63 -4.07 -11.72 -26.19
C PRO A 63 -3.64 -10.39 -25.57
N GLU A 64 -3.87 -9.30 -26.30
CA GLU A 64 -3.62 -7.96 -25.79
C GLU A 64 -4.35 -7.77 -24.45
N PRO A 65 -3.66 -7.30 -23.41
CA PRO A 65 -4.28 -7.06 -22.12
C PRO A 65 -5.44 -6.07 -22.31
N LYS A 66 -6.58 -6.33 -21.67
CA LYS A 66 -7.74 -5.43 -21.69
C LYS A 66 -7.79 -4.64 -20.38
N ARG A 67 -8.10 -3.35 -20.48
CA ARG A 67 -8.35 -2.52 -19.29
C ARG A 67 -9.59 -3.04 -18.56
N LYS A 68 -9.43 -3.35 -17.28
CA LYS A 68 -10.50 -3.68 -16.34
C LYS A 68 -11.19 -2.39 -15.90
N ASP A 69 -12.52 -2.44 -15.79
CA ASP A 69 -13.24 -1.42 -15.05
C ASP A 69 -13.01 -1.62 -13.56
N ILE A 70 -12.55 -0.56 -12.89
CA ILE A 70 -12.24 -0.54 -11.46
C ILE A 70 -13.39 0.03 -10.63
N GLY A 71 -14.50 0.43 -11.27
CA GLY A 71 -15.72 0.89 -10.57
C GLY A 71 -15.56 2.23 -9.85
N ILE A 72 -14.56 3.04 -10.23
CA ILE A 72 -14.31 4.36 -9.63
C ILE A 72 -14.82 5.46 -10.56
N SER A 73 -15.79 6.25 -10.08
CA SER A 73 -16.30 7.40 -10.83
C SER A 73 -15.20 8.43 -11.09
N GLY A 74 -15.21 9.06 -12.26
CA GLY A 74 -14.23 10.09 -12.63
C GLY A 74 -12.89 9.56 -13.16
N VAL A 75 -12.78 8.26 -13.42
CA VAL A 75 -11.59 7.65 -14.05
C VAL A 75 -11.30 8.17 -15.47
N PHE A 76 -12.31 8.74 -16.14
CA PHE A 76 -12.19 9.35 -17.47
C PHE A 76 -12.31 10.88 -17.45
N LYS A 77 -12.29 11.51 -16.28
CA LYS A 77 -12.25 12.99 -16.19
C LYS A 77 -10.89 13.49 -16.70
N GLU A 78 -10.90 14.64 -17.38
CA GLU A 78 -9.71 15.21 -18.03
C GLU A 78 -8.52 15.34 -17.08
N GLN A 79 -8.76 15.80 -15.83
CA GLN A 79 -7.69 15.91 -14.84
C GLN A 79 -7.11 14.54 -14.47
N THR A 80 -7.94 13.50 -14.35
CA THR A 80 -7.49 12.13 -14.08
C THR A 80 -6.65 11.59 -15.22
N LEU A 81 -7.06 11.83 -16.47
CA LEU A 81 -6.30 11.42 -17.66
C LEU A 81 -4.93 12.10 -17.71
N LYS A 82 -4.86 13.40 -17.42
CA LYS A 82 -3.59 14.14 -17.35
C LYS A 82 -2.63 13.56 -16.31
N TYR A 83 -3.13 13.19 -15.12
CA TYR A 83 -2.29 12.54 -14.12
C TYR A 83 -1.90 11.13 -14.54
N ARG A 84 -2.79 10.38 -15.21
CA ARG A 84 -2.46 9.06 -15.75
C ARG A 84 -1.30 9.15 -16.75
N GLU A 85 -1.40 10.02 -17.74
CA GLU A 85 -0.33 10.25 -18.72
C GLU A 85 0.98 10.63 -18.03
N ARG A 86 0.92 11.53 -17.05
CA ARG A 86 2.09 11.92 -16.26
C ARG A 86 2.70 10.71 -15.54
N TYR A 87 1.90 9.90 -14.86
CA TYR A 87 2.41 8.74 -14.11
C TYR A 87 2.90 7.60 -15.01
N LEU A 88 2.47 7.57 -16.28
CA LEU A 88 2.92 6.61 -17.28
C LEU A 88 4.24 6.98 -17.96
N THR A 89 4.85 8.14 -17.68
CA THR A 89 6.22 8.41 -18.15
C THR A 89 7.21 7.46 -17.51
N ASP A 90 8.27 7.06 -18.21
CA ASP A 90 9.24 6.05 -17.73
C ASP A 90 9.74 6.33 -16.30
N SER A 91 10.13 7.58 -16.02
CA SER A 91 10.58 8.00 -14.69
C SER A 91 9.52 7.84 -13.60
N ASN A 92 8.26 8.14 -13.90
CA ASN A 92 7.17 8.06 -12.93
C ASN A 92 6.67 6.63 -12.76
N ARG A 93 6.73 5.77 -13.79
CA ARG A 93 6.43 4.35 -13.60
C ARG A 93 7.45 3.69 -12.68
N GLN A 94 8.73 4.03 -12.84
CA GLN A 94 9.79 3.55 -11.95
C GLN A 94 9.61 4.05 -10.52
N TRP A 95 9.34 5.34 -10.35
CA TRP A 95 9.00 5.92 -9.05
C TRP A 95 7.80 5.25 -8.38
N LEU A 96 6.71 4.99 -9.13
CA LEU A 96 5.52 4.34 -8.59
C LEU A 96 5.79 2.87 -8.23
N ALA A 97 6.57 2.14 -9.04
CA ALA A 97 7.00 0.79 -8.71
C ALA A 97 7.87 0.73 -7.44
N GLU A 98 8.78 1.70 -7.26
CA GLU A 98 9.59 1.83 -6.04
C GLU A 98 8.72 2.08 -4.81
N ILE A 99 7.74 2.98 -4.90
CA ILE A 99 6.81 3.24 -3.79
C ILE A 99 5.97 2.00 -3.47
N LEU A 100 5.47 1.29 -4.48
CA LEU A 100 4.71 0.06 -4.26
C LEU A 100 5.58 -1.00 -3.58
N TYR A 101 6.86 -1.06 -3.89
CA TYR A 101 7.79 -1.94 -3.20
C TYR A 101 8.03 -1.53 -1.73
N ASP A 102 8.25 -0.25 -1.45
CA ASP A 102 8.43 0.25 -0.08
C ASP A 102 7.14 0.13 0.77
N SER A 103 5.98 0.07 0.11
CA SER A 103 4.67 -0.07 0.76
C SER A 103 4.35 -1.50 1.24
N ILE A 104 5.12 -2.51 0.82
CA ILE A 104 4.85 -3.94 1.08
C ILE A 104 4.58 -4.23 2.56
N PRO A 105 5.32 -3.68 3.54
CA PRO A 105 5.08 -4.03 4.95
C PRO A 105 3.77 -3.48 5.54
N TYR A 106 3.15 -2.51 4.88
CA TYR A 106 1.96 -1.80 5.40
C TYR A 106 0.70 -2.14 4.60
N ARG A 107 0.81 -2.32 3.28
CA ARG A 107 -0.34 -2.53 2.38
C ARG A 107 -1.26 -3.70 2.76
N PRO A 108 -0.77 -4.88 3.21
CA PRO A 108 -1.65 -5.97 3.61
C PRO A 108 -2.54 -5.58 4.79
N TYR A 109 -1.99 -4.88 5.79
CA TYR A 109 -2.78 -4.37 6.92
C TYR A 109 -3.85 -3.38 6.44
N ILE A 110 -3.46 -2.42 5.59
CA ILE A 110 -4.39 -1.42 5.05
C ILE A 110 -5.51 -2.10 4.26
N ARG A 111 -5.19 -3.06 3.40
CA ARG A 111 -6.18 -3.80 2.61
C ARG A 111 -7.13 -4.59 3.51
N ALA A 112 -6.61 -5.35 4.47
CA ALA A 112 -7.43 -6.10 5.42
C ALA A 112 -8.38 -5.16 6.19
N LYS A 113 -7.92 -3.99 6.62
CA LYS A 113 -8.77 -2.99 7.29
C LYS A 113 -9.82 -2.36 6.39
N LEU A 114 -9.50 -2.10 5.12
CA LEU A 114 -10.47 -1.61 4.15
C LEU A 114 -11.56 -2.67 3.90
N GLU A 115 -11.20 -3.94 3.75
CA GLU A 115 -12.12 -5.06 3.58
C GLU A 115 -13.00 -5.26 4.81
N GLU A 116 -12.40 -5.30 6.01
CA GLU A 116 -13.10 -5.38 7.30
C GLU A 116 -14.17 -4.29 7.43
N LYS A 117 -13.84 -3.06 7.02
CA LYS A 117 -14.72 -1.89 7.09
C LYS A 117 -15.62 -1.72 5.86
N LYS A 118 -15.53 -2.61 4.86
CA LYS A 118 -16.24 -2.51 3.57
C LYS A 118 -16.03 -1.15 2.88
N MET A 119 -14.83 -0.60 2.99
CA MET A 119 -14.42 0.64 2.34
C MET A 119 -13.81 0.36 0.96
N PRO A 120 -13.84 1.31 0.01
CA PRO A 120 -13.25 1.11 -1.31
C PRO A 120 -11.76 0.78 -1.25
N LEU A 121 -11.35 -0.30 -1.93
CA LEU A 121 -9.97 -0.78 -1.91
C LEU A 121 -8.97 0.22 -2.50
N TYR A 122 -9.40 1.10 -3.41
CA TYR A 122 -8.51 2.11 -3.99
C TYR A 122 -8.00 3.12 -2.96
N LEU A 123 -8.64 3.23 -1.78
CA LEU A 123 -8.14 4.04 -0.67
C LEU A 123 -6.78 3.56 -0.16
N GLN A 124 -6.38 2.32 -0.46
CA GLN A 124 -5.03 1.84 -0.17
C GLN A 124 -3.94 2.66 -0.90
N TYR A 125 -4.28 3.39 -1.96
CA TYR A 125 -3.32 4.20 -2.71
C TYR A 125 -3.20 5.63 -2.16
N LEU A 126 -4.04 6.03 -1.20
CA LEU A 126 -3.96 7.35 -0.57
C LEU A 126 -2.59 7.65 0.05
N PRO A 127 -1.93 6.71 0.77
CA PRO A 127 -0.59 6.99 1.31
C PRO A 127 0.49 7.23 0.24
N ILE A 128 0.28 6.81 -1.02
CA ILE A 128 1.17 7.20 -2.13
C ILE A 128 1.06 8.72 -2.36
N VAL A 129 -0.17 9.23 -2.43
CA VAL A 129 -0.44 10.66 -2.66
C VAL A 129 0.02 11.52 -1.47
N GLU A 130 -0.08 11.00 -0.26
CA GLU A 130 0.27 11.74 0.96
C GLU A 130 1.77 11.78 1.26
N SER A 131 2.42 10.62 1.27
CA SER A 131 3.75 10.48 1.86
C SER A 131 4.71 9.63 1.05
N ASN A 132 4.31 9.16 -0.14
CA ASN A 132 5.01 8.10 -0.86
C ASN A 132 5.20 6.85 0.00
N TYR A 133 4.18 6.50 0.79
CA TYR A 133 4.22 5.38 1.74
C TYR A 133 5.26 5.49 2.88
N LYS A 134 5.69 6.70 3.23
CA LYS A 134 6.77 6.91 4.21
C LYS A 134 6.24 7.24 5.61
N PRO A 135 6.35 6.34 6.61
CA PRO A 135 5.79 6.55 7.96
C PRO A 135 6.49 7.66 8.76
N THR A 136 7.67 8.10 8.31
CA THR A 136 8.43 9.20 8.93
C THR A 136 8.29 10.53 8.20
N ALA A 137 7.44 10.60 7.16
CA ALA A 137 7.22 11.84 6.43
C ALA A 137 6.65 12.93 7.33
N VAL A 138 7.17 14.16 7.19
CA VAL A 138 6.65 15.36 7.85
C VAL A 138 6.53 16.46 6.80
N SER A 139 5.32 16.99 6.60
CA SER A 139 5.10 18.13 5.69
C SER A 139 5.56 19.44 6.32
N GLY A 140 5.71 20.49 5.50
CA GLY A 140 5.98 21.85 5.98
C GLY A 140 4.88 22.42 6.89
N SER A 141 3.66 21.90 6.83
CA SER A 141 2.55 22.27 7.73
C SER A 141 2.46 21.40 9.00
N GLY A 142 3.36 20.42 9.16
CA GLY A 142 3.40 19.53 10.32
C GLY A 142 2.49 18.31 10.24
N ALA A 143 1.94 18.00 9.05
CA ALA A 143 1.31 16.71 8.79
C ALA A 143 2.38 15.62 8.92
N THR A 144 2.06 14.50 9.55
CA THR A 144 3.08 13.48 9.89
C THR A 144 2.56 12.10 9.58
N GLY A 145 3.43 11.20 9.13
CA GLY A 145 3.09 9.79 8.97
C GLY A 145 2.77 9.38 7.55
N LEU A 146 2.41 8.11 7.44
CA LEU A 146 1.99 7.44 6.22
C LEU A 146 0.76 8.13 5.61
N TRP A 147 -0.19 8.53 6.45
CA TRP A 147 -1.46 9.16 6.09
C TRP A 147 -1.46 10.69 6.25
N GLN A 148 -0.29 11.28 6.57
CA GLN A 148 -0.09 12.72 6.79
C GLN A 148 -1.12 13.30 7.77
N PHE A 149 -1.28 12.66 8.93
CA PHE A 149 -2.22 13.12 9.95
C PHE A 149 -1.78 14.46 10.58
N MET A 150 -2.69 15.42 10.64
CA MET A 150 -2.46 16.71 11.29
C MET A 150 -2.59 16.60 12.82
N ALA A 151 -1.75 17.33 13.56
CA ALA A 151 -1.78 17.32 15.02
C ALA A 151 -3.15 17.71 15.61
N ASN A 152 -3.81 18.70 15.00
CA ASN A 152 -5.16 19.16 15.42
C ASN A 152 -6.28 18.16 15.09
N SER A 153 -6.01 17.13 14.30
CA SER A 153 -6.96 16.08 13.94
C SER A 153 -6.78 14.82 14.77
N MET A 154 -5.70 14.72 15.56
CA MET A 154 -5.29 13.50 16.27
C MET A 154 -6.36 12.99 17.23
N HIS A 155 -7.05 13.87 17.95
CA HIS A 155 -8.09 13.44 18.88
C HIS A 155 -9.37 13.03 18.12
N PRO A 156 -10.03 11.91 18.48
CA PRO A 156 -9.72 10.99 19.59
C PRO A 156 -8.80 9.80 19.23
N TYR A 157 -8.29 9.75 18.00
CA TYR A 157 -7.66 8.56 17.41
C TYR A 157 -6.21 8.27 17.84
N LEU A 158 -5.38 9.31 17.92
CA LEU A 158 -3.93 9.20 18.08
C LEU A 158 -3.45 10.12 19.21
N LYS A 159 -2.33 9.75 19.81
CA LYS A 159 -1.67 10.50 20.89
C LYS A 159 -0.23 10.81 20.52
N LYS A 160 0.29 11.89 21.11
CA LYS A 160 1.72 12.21 21.08
C LYS A 160 2.15 12.85 22.37
N ASN A 161 3.43 12.71 22.68
CA ASN A 161 4.13 13.44 23.72
C ASN A 161 5.63 13.52 23.35
N GLU A 162 6.48 13.88 24.30
CA GLU A 162 7.94 13.95 24.08
C GLU A 162 8.62 12.59 23.84
N TYR A 163 7.96 11.47 24.14
CA TYR A 163 8.50 10.11 23.96
C TYR A 163 7.98 9.41 22.71
N PHE A 164 6.77 9.73 22.24
CA PHE A 164 6.19 9.10 21.07
C PHE A 164 5.29 10.05 20.28
N ASP A 165 5.15 9.78 18.98
CA ASP A 165 4.16 10.39 18.11
C ASP A 165 3.45 9.29 17.30
N GLU A 166 2.25 8.90 17.71
CA GLU A 166 1.53 7.76 17.09
C GLU A 166 1.13 8.01 15.64
N ARG A 167 1.27 9.24 15.12
CA ARG A 167 1.16 9.52 13.69
C ARG A 167 2.23 8.81 12.87
N ARG A 168 3.36 8.45 13.49
CA ARG A 168 4.41 7.67 12.83
C ARG A 168 4.16 6.17 12.88
N ASP A 169 3.26 5.67 13.74
CA ASP A 169 2.90 4.25 13.79
C ASP A 169 1.96 3.95 12.61
N PRO A 170 2.42 3.23 11.57
CA PRO A 170 1.64 3.04 10.35
C PRO A 170 0.36 2.22 10.57
N TRP A 171 0.32 1.38 11.60
CA TRP A 171 -0.86 0.57 11.92
C TRP A 171 -1.91 1.40 12.66
N LYS A 172 -1.51 2.11 13.71
CA LYS A 172 -2.43 3.01 14.44
C LYS A 172 -2.92 4.15 13.56
N GLU A 173 -2.02 4.75 12.78
CA GLU A 173 -2.37 5.84 11.87
C GLU A 173 -3.32 5.36 10.76
N THR A 174 -3.16 4.13 10.26
CA THR A 174 -4.12 3.52 9.34
C THR A 174 -5.51 3.42 9.96
N ASP A 175 -5.63 2.87 11.18
CA ASP A 175 -6.93 2.76 11.83
C ASP A 175 -7.58 4.14 12.07
N ALA A 176 -6.78 5.13 12.44
CA ALA A 176 -7.20 6.52 12.60
C ALA A 176 -7.69 7.15 11.28
N ALA A 177 -6.89 7.04 10.22
CA ALA A 177 -7.19 7.59 8.90
C ALA A 177 -8.47 6.98 8.31
N LEU A 178 -8.61 5.66 8.37
CA LEU A 178 -9.81 4.97 7.90
C LEU A 178 -11.04 5.33 8.72
N SER A 179 -10.91 5.52 10.04
CA SER A 179 -12.02 5.98 10.89
C SER A 179 -12.47 7.39 10.51
N LYS A 180 -11.52 8.32 10.32
CA LYS A 180 -11.81 9.69 9.89
C LYS A 180 -12.44 9.75 8.49
N LEU A 181 -11.95 8.93 7.54
CA LEU A 181 -12.55 8.81 6.21
C LEU A 181 -13.99 8.26 6.28
N ALA A 182 -14.24 7.26 7.13
CA ALA A 182 -15.58 6.73 7.34
C ALA A 182 -16.53 7.77 7.97
N GLU A 183 -16.06 8.61 8.89
CA GLU A 183 -16.83 9.72 9.44
C GLU A 183 -17.16 10.77 8.38
N ASN A 184 -16.17 11.17 7.57
CA ASN A 184 -16.42 12.06 6.45
C ASN A 184 -17.44 11.46 5.48
N PHE A 185 -17.35 10.16 5.18
CA PHE A 185 -18.31 9.48 4.31
C PHE A 185 -19.73 9.49 4.92
N LYS A 186 -19.89 9.30 6.24
CA LYS A 186 -21.20 9.43 6.89
C LYS A 186 -21.82 10.82 6.71
N VAL A 187 -21.00 11.87 6.65
CA VAL A 187 -21.45 13.26 6.48
C VAL A 187 -21.81 13.56 5.02
N PHE A 188 -20.97 13.15 4.08
CA PHE A 188 -21.10 13.55 2.67
C PHE A 188 -21.80 12.51 1.78
N ASN A 189 -21.86 11.24 2.23
CA ASN A 189 -22.35 10.09 1.48
C ASN A 189 -21.74 9.95 0.07
N ASP A 190 -20.49 10.42 -0.09
CA ASP A 190 -19.74 10.42 -1.33
C ASP A 190 -18.25 10.32 -0.99
N TRP A 191 -17.55 9.34 -1.59
CA TRP A 191 -16.16 9.09 -1.27
C TRP A 191 -15.22 10.20 -1.78
N HIS A 192 -15.52 10.85 -2.89
CA HIS A 192 -14.69 11.95 -3.39
C HIS A 192 -14.78 13.17 -2.46
N LEU A 193 -15.99 13.50 -1.98
CA LEU A 193 -16.19 14.53 -0.97
C LEU A 193 -15.58 14.14 0.38
N ALA A 194 -15.66 12.87 0.76
CA ALA A 194 -15.06 12.38 2.00
C ALA A 194 -13.53 12.50 2.00
N ILE A 195 -12.90 12.20 0.87
CA ILE A 195 -11.45 12.37 0.66
C ILE A 195 -11.09 13.86 0.59
N ALA A 196 -11.87 14.68 -0.12
CA ALA A 196 -11.65 16.12 -0.14
C ALA A 196 -11.70 16.70 1.29
N ALA A 197 -12.66 16.27 2.10
CA ALA A 197 -12.80 16.66 3.50
C ALA A 197 -11.65 16.16 4.38
N TYR A 198 -11.03 15.03 4.04
CA TYR A 198 -9.82 14.58 4.72
C TYR A 198 -8.66 15.56 4.49
N ASN A 199 -8.50 16.04 3.24
CA ASN A 199 -7.44 16.96 2.85
C ASN A 199 -7.64 18.40 3.34
N MET A 200 -8.82 18.98 3.10
CA MET A 200 -9.09 20.41 3.39
C MET A 200 -9.91 20.66 4.66
N GLY A 201 -10.29 19.59 5.37
CA GLY A 201 -11.12 19.63 6.57
C GLY A 201 -12.62 19.57 6.27
N ALA A 202 -13.34 18.74 7.03
CA ALA A 202 -14.77 18.49 6.87
C ALA A 202 -15.63 19.77 7.00
N GLY A 203 -15.26 20.69 7.90
CA GLY A 203 -15.98 21.96 8.05
C GLY A 203 -15.88 22.87 6.81
N ALA A 204 -14.75 22.86 6.10
CA ALA A 204 -14.57 23.64 4.89
C ALA A 204 -15.40 23.05 3.73
N VAL A 205 -15.30 21.74 3.51
CA VAL A 205 -16.12 21.04 2.50
C VAL A 205 -17.61 21.16 2.81
N GLY A 206 -18.01 21.03 4.07
CA GLY A 206 -19.39 21.18 4.52
C GLY A 206 -19.99 22.54 4.17
N ARG A 207 -19.23 23.63 4.33
CA ARG A 207 -19.68 24.98 3.91
C ARG A 207 -19.86 25.06 2.40
N ILE A 208 -18.93 24.51 1.62
CA ILE A 208 -18.97 24.53 0.15
C ILE A 208 -20.19 23.74 -0.36
N VAL A 209 -20.37 22.52 0.14
CA VAL A 209 -21.50 21.64 -0.23
C VAL A 209 -22.83 22.26 0.16
N LYS A 210 -22.93 22.85 1.37
CA LYS A 210 -24.15 23.54 1.81
C LYS A 210 -24.52 24.72 0.91
N ALA A 211 -23.53 25.47 0.42
CA ALA A 211 -23.75 26.57 -0.51
C ALA A 211 -24.03 26.12 -1.96
N ASN A 212 -23.81 24.85 -2.29
CA ASN A 212 -23.92 24.29 -3.63
C ASN A 212 -24.66 22.94 -3.61
N PRO A 213 -25.95 22.93 -3.26
CA PRO A 213 -26.72 21.69 -3.10
C PRO A 213 -26.72 20.85 -4.38
N GLY A 214 -26.57 19.53 -4.22
CA GLY A 214 -26.56 18.57 -5.33
C GLY A 214 -25.30 18.57 -6.20
N LYS A 215 -24.24 19.31 -5.82
CA LYS A 215 -22.96 19.29 -6.53
C LYS A 215 -22.02 18.26 -5.91
N ASP A 216 -21.52 17.38 -6.75
CA ASP A 216 -20.49 16.41 -6.41
C ASP A 216 -19.10 17.06 -6.41
N TYR A 217 -18.08 16.28 -6.04
CA TYR A 217 -16.69 16.73 -6.05
C TYR A 217 -16.28 17.34 -7.40
N TRP A 218 -16.65 16.69 -8.51
CA TRP A 218 -16.21 17.11 -9.85
C TRP A 218 -16.79 18.46 -10.23
N ALA A 219 -18.08 18.68 -10.00
CA ALA A 219 -18.73 19.95 -10.27
C ALA A 219 -18.19 21.08 -9.37
N LEU A 220 -17.85 20.79 -8.11
CA LEU A 220 -17.23 21.77 -7.21
C LEU A 220 -15.79 22.11 -7.62
N SER A 221 -15.03 21.10 -8.07
CA SER A 221 -13.67 21.25 -8.57
C SER A 221 -13.63 22.08 -9.85
N GLU A 222 -14.49 21.77 -10.84
CA GLU A 222 -14.60 22.49 -12.11
C GLU A 222 -14.97 23.97 -11.91
N LYS A 223 -15.75 24.28 -10.88
CA LYS A 223 -16.10 25.66 -10.49
C LYS A 223 -15.02 26.39 -9.68
N GLY A 224 -13.88 25.75 -9.38
CA GLY A 224 -12.81 26.34 -8.59
C GLY A 224 -13.16 26.59 -7.12
N LEU A 225 -14.14 25.86 -6.58
CA LEU A 225 -14.61 26.04 -5.19
C LEU A 225 -13.79 25.24 -4.17
N LEU A 226 -12.99 24.28 -4.63
CA LEU A 226 -12.07 23.50 -3.80
C LEU A 226 -10.67 24.12 -3.81
N SER A 227 -9.91 23.93 -2.72
CA SER A 227 -8.50 24.32 -2.73
C SER A 227 -7.74 23.58 -3.84
N LYS A 228 -6.66 24.17 -4.37
CA LYS A 228 -5.83 23.53 -5.40
C LYS A 228 -5.37 22.13 -5.00
N GLN A 229 -4.98 21.96 -3.73
CA GLN A 229 -4.57 20.66 -3.23
C GLN A 229 -5.74 19.66 -3.32
N ALA A 230 -6.92 20.02 -2.81
CA ALA A 230 -8.10 19.16 -2.82
C ALA A 230 -8.63 18.86 -4.23
N SER A 231 -8.58 19.81 -5.17
CA SER A 231 -9.01 19.62 -6.56
C SER A 231 -8.08 18.73 -7.38
N GLU A 232 -6.80 18.65 -7.00
CA GLU A 232 -5.84 17.74 -7.63
C GLU A 232 -5.80 16.36 -6.96
N TYR A 233 -6.28 16.26 -5.73
CA TYR A 233 -6.06 15.12 -4.86
C TYR A 233 -6.75 13.83 -5.34
N ILE A 234 -8.04 13.93 -5.68
CA ILE A 234 -8.84 12.78 -6.16
C ILE A 234 -8.35 12.34 -7.57
N PRO A 235 -8.14 13.23 -8.55
CA PRO A 235 -7.56 12.84 -9.84
C PRO A 235 -6.23 12.07 -9.75
N LYS A 236 -5.31 12.50 -8.86
CA LYS A 236 -4.04 11.79 -8.62
C LYS A 236 -4.28 10.37 -8.11
N LEU A 237 -5.14 10.23 -7.10
CA LEU A 237 -5.48 8.95 -6.50
C LEU A 237 -6.09 7.98 -7.53
N ILE A 238 -7.07 8.44 -8.29
CA ILE A 238 -7.76 7.60 -9.29
C ILE A 238 -6.81 7.21 -10.42
N ALA A 239 -5.93 8.13 -10.85
CA ALA A 239 -4.93 7.82 -11.86
C ALA A 239 -3.96 6.72 -11.38
N ILE A 240 -3.47 6.81 -10.14
CA ILE A 240 -2.61 5.78 -9.55
C ILE A 240 -3.36 4.45 -9.45
N ALA A 241 -4.58 4.45 -8.87
CA ALA A 241 -5.38 3.25 -8.73
C ALA A 241 -5.59 2.56 -10.08
N ASP A 242 -5.95 3.33 -11.11
CA ASP A 242 -6.17 2.79 -12.44
C ASP A 242 -4.91 2.21 -13.07
N ILE A 243 -3.76 2.88 -12.93
CA ILE A 243 -2.49 2.37 -13.46
C ILE A 243 -2.10 1.07 -12.76
N VAL A 244 -2.23 1.00 -11.44
CA VAL A 244 -1.83 -0.19 -10.67
C VAL A 244 -2.73 -1.39 -11.00
N GLU A 245 -4.05 -1.21 -10.98
CA GLU A 245 -5.01 -2.29 -11.26
C GLU A 245 -4.99 -2.76 -12.73
N ASN A 246 -4.52 -1.89 -13.63
CA ASN A 246 -4.40 -2.14 -15.07
C ASN A 246 -2.96 -2.07 -15.58
N ALA A 247 -1.97 -2.42 -14.74
CA ALA A 247 -0.56 -2.28 -15.08
C ALA A 247 -0.18 -3.01 -16.38
N ASP A 248 -0.71 -4.23 -16.58
CA ASP A 248 -0.49 -5.02 -17.79
C ASP A 248 -1.05 -4.31 -19.03
N PHE A 249 -2.24 -3.69 -18.94
CA PHE A 249 -2.86 -2.93 -20.05
C PHE A 249 -2.03 -1.72 -20.47
N TYR A 250 -1.43 -1.03 -19.50
CA TYR A 250 -0.61 0.15 -19.77
C TYR A 250 0.85 -0.17 -20.13
N GLY A 251 1.21 -1.46 -20.24
CA GLY A 251 2.60 -1.89 -20.44
C GLY A 251 3.53 -1.55 -19.27
N ALA A 252 2.97 -1.27 -18.09
CA ALA A 252 3.67 -0.87 -16.87
C ALA A 252 4.06 -2.10 -16.03
N ILE A 253 4.78 -3.03 -16.62
CA ILE A 253 5.06 -4.36 -16.04
C ILE A 253 5.76 -4.23 -14.67
N GLU A 254 6.66 -3.26 -14.50
CA GLU A 254 7.34 -2.96 -13.25
C GLU A 254 6.38 -2.65 -12.10
N ILE A 255 5.29 -1.94 -12.39
CA ILE A 255 4.23 -1.63 -11.42
C ILE A 255 3.46 -2.90 -11.08
N GLY A 256 3.08 -3.70 -12.09
CA GLY A 256 2.35 -4.94 -11.87
C GLY A 256 3.17 -5.97 -11.06
N VAL A 257 4.48 -6.04 -11.29
CA VAL A 257 5.40 -6.89 -10.51
C VAL A 257 5.52 -6.39 -9.06
N ALA A 258 5.65 -5.08 -8.86
CA ALA A 258 5.71 -4.51 -7.51
C ALA A 258 4.39 -4.73 -6.75
N ASP A 259 3.24 -4.57 -7.43
CA ASP A 259 1.93 -4.74 -6.81
C ASP A 259 1.63 -6.20 -6.40
N LYS A 260 2.04 -7.18 -7.21
CA LYS A 260 1.84 -8.61 -6.93
C LYS A 260 2.71 -9.12 -5.78
N ARG A 261 3.75 -8.39 -5.37
CA ARG A 261 4.57 -8.73 -4.20
C ARG A 261 3.84 -8.32 -2.92
N ILE A 262 2.93 -9.17 -2.45
CA ILE A 262 2.15 -8.92 -1.22
C ILE A 262 2.59 -9.89 -0.11
N GLU A 263 3.90 -10.02 0.08
CA GLU A 263 4.50 -10.74 1.22
C GLU A 263 4.72 -9.78 2.40
N GLY A 264 3.73 -8.98 2.77
CA GLY A 264 3.88 -8.06 3.90
C GLY A 264 3.50 -8.67 5.24
N VAL A 265 3.59 -7.83 6.30
CA VAL A 265 3.27 -8.25 7.66
C VAL A 265 1.77 -8.14 7.88
N ALA A 266 1.07 -9.27 7.76
CA ALA A 266 -0.33 -9.33 8.11
C ALA A 266 -0.54 -9.08 9.63
N PRO A 267 -1.65 -8.44 10.06
CA PRO A 267 -1.89 -8.06 11.45
C PRO A 267 -1.67 -9.16 12.49
N GLU A 268 -1.97 -10.41 12.11
CA GLU A 268 -1.82 -11.63 12.91
C GLU A 268 -0.37 -11.99 13.25
N LYS A 269 0.61 -11.28 12.69
CA LYS A 269 2.05 -11.53 12.89
C LYS A 269 2.68 -10.66 13.99
N PHE A 270 1.90 -9.95 14.81
CA PHE A 270 2.41 -9.18 15.95
C PHE A 270 2.13 -9.84 17.30
N SER A 271 3.06 -9.65 18.24
CA SER A 271 2.83 -9.83 19.66
C SER A 271 3.17 -8.55 20.42
N TYR A 272 2.66 -8.40 21.63
CA TYR A 272 2.85 -7.17 22.42
C TYR A 272 3.48 -7.47 23.77
N LEU A 273 4.58 -6.79 24.07
CA LEU A 273 5.20 -6.78 25.38
C LEU A 273 4.74 -5.54 26.15
N THR A 274 4.05 -5.76 27.27
CA THR A 274 3.61 -4.67 28.15
C THR A 274 4.71 -4.34 29.15
N ILE A 275 5.19 -3.09 29.11
CA ILE A 275 6.30 -2.61 29.93
C ILE A 275 5.78 -1.53 30.85
N LYS A 276 6.12 -1.63 32.15
CA LYS A 276 5.84 -0.59 33.14
C LYS A 276 7.10 0.25 33.32
N GLY A 277 7.06 1.52 32.92
CA GLY A 277 8.19 2.44 32.99
C GLY A 277 9.11 2.38 31.78
N SER A 278 10.32 2.91 31.95
CA SER A 278 11.30 3.11 30.88
C SER A 278 12.26 1.93 30.78
N ILE A 279 12.38 1.35 29.58
CA ILE A 279 13.39 0.37 29.22
C ILE A 279 14.00 0.71 27.86
N LYS A 280 15.30 0.47 27.68
CA LYS A 280 15.97 0.63 26.38
C LYS A 280 15.47 -0.42 25.38
N LEU A 281 15.23 0.01 24.14
CA LEU A 281 14.83 -0.91 23.07
C LEU A 281 15.91 -1.97 22.78
N SER A 282 17.19 -1.64 22.99
CA SER A 282 18.30 -2.60 22.88
C SER A 282 18.24 -3.72 23.91
N THR A 283 17.77 -3.43 25.12
CA THR A 283 17.55 -4.46 26.16
C THR A 283 16.43 -5.40 25.74
N VAL A 284 15.32 -4.87 25.22
CA VAL A 284 14.20 -5.70 24.73
C VAL A 284 14.63 -6.53 23.52
N ALA A 285 15.39 -5.95 22.58
CA ALA A 285 15.91 -6.65 21.41
C ALA A 285 16.80 -7.83 21.81
N LYS A 286 17.71 -7.63 22.77
CA LYS A 286 18.56 -8.69 23.33
C LYS A 286 17.72 -9.78 24.01
N ALA A 287 16.75 -9.41 24.83
CA ALA A 287 15.87 -10.35 25.51
C ALA A 287 14.99 -11.16 24.54
N ALA A 288 14.53 -10.55 23.46
CA ALA A 288 13.73 -11.20 22.41
C ALA A 288 14.55 -12.04 21.43
N GLY A 289 15.88 -11.89 21.41
CA GLY A 289 16.76 -12.51 20.42
C GLY A 289 16.47 -12.03 18.99
N ILE A 290 16.25 -10.73 18.81
CA ILE A 290 16.01 -10.10 17.49
C ILE A 290 16.86 -8.85 17.30
N PRO A 291 17.11 -8.40 16.05
CA PRO A 291 17.85 -7.17 15.80
C PRO A 291 17.16 -5.93 16.40
N LEU A 292 17.93 -4.99 16.95
CA LEU A 292 17.40 -3.71 17.47
C LEU A 292 16.59 -2.96 16.41
N GLU A 293 17.06 -2.94 15.16
CA GLU A 293 16.35 -2.29 14.05
C GLU A 293 14.98 -2.90 13.78
N THR A 294 14.77 -4.18 14.11
CA THR A 294 13.44 -4.81 14.06
C THR A 294 12.50 -4.19 15.09
N VAL A 295 12.96 -4.01 16.33
CA VAL A 295 12.18 -3.38 17.40
C VAL A 295 11.87 -1.92 17.07
N LYS A 296 12.87 -1.17 16.58
CA LYS A 296 12.70 0.24 16.18
C LYS A 296 11.73 0.41 15.03
N MET A 297 11.79 -0.47 14.02
CA MET A 297 10.86 -0.45 12.89
C MET A 297 9.42 -0.67 13.32
N LEU A 298 9.17 -1.67 14.18
CA LEU A 298 7.82 -1.97 14.66
C LEU A 298 7.26 -0.93 15.64
N ASN A 299 8.12 -0.06 16.20
CA ASN A 299 7.77 0.96 17.17
C ASN A 299 8.33 2.33 16.75
N ILE A 300 8.23 2.65 15.46
CA ILE A 300 8.81 3.86 14.86
C ILE A 300 8.17 5.16 15.36
N GLU A 301 7.04 5.06 16.07
CA GLU A 301 6.43 6.16 16.81
C GLU A 301 7.26 6.63 17.99
N LEU A 302 8.11 5.77 18.57
CA LEU A 302 9.00 6.16 19.64
C LEU A 302 10.03 7.17 19.13
N LEU A 303 10.04 8.34 19.76
CA LEU A 303 10.97 9.44 19.47
C LEU A 303 12.31 9.25 20.20
N LYS A 304 12.35 8.36 21.19
CA LYS A 304 13.53 7.99 21.98
C LYS A 304 13.74 6.48 21.88
N GLU A 305 14.97 6.00 22.03
CA GLU A 305 15.27 4.55 22.03
C GLU A 305 14.92 3.87 23.38
N THR A 306 13.87 4.35 24.04
CA THR A 306 13.34 3.84 25.30
C THR A 306 11.81 3.93 25.32
N THR A 307 11.14 3.05 26.06
CA THR A 307 9.72 3.25 26.40
C THR A 307 9.54 4.47 27.33
N PRO A 308 8.35 5.11 27.36
CA PRO A 308 8.12 6.27 28.21
C PRO A 308 8.16 5.92 29.71
N PRO A 309 8.78 6.73 30.58
CA PRO A 309 8.74 6.55 32.02
C PRO A 309 7.35 6.85 32.58
N GLY A 310 7.07 6.35 33.79
CA GLY A 310 5.85 6.70 34.55
C GLY A 310 4.53 6.23 33.93
N THR A 311 4.56 5.39 32.89
CA THR A 311 3.36 4.85 32.23
C THR A 311 3.54 3.39 31.85
N THR A 312 2.42 2.76 31.50
CA THR A 312 2.42 1.44 30.87
C THR A 312 2.47 1.62 29.36
N TYR A 313 3.43 0.95 28.71
CA TYR A 313 3.62 1.01 27.27
C TYR A 313 3.53 -0.38 26.65
N ARG A 314 2.83 -0.51 25.52
CA ARG A 314 2.69 -1.75 24.78
C ARG A 314 3.63 -1.73 23.59
N LEU A 315 4.77 -2.41 23.71
CA LEU A 315 5.76 -2.51 22.64
C LEU A 315 5.36 -3.61 21.65
N ARG A 316 5.30 -3.28 20.36
CA ARG A 316 5.01 -4.23 19.27
C ARG A 316 6.27 -5.03 18.93
N LEU A 317 6.14 -6.34 18.88
CA LEU A 317 7.21 -7.29 18.54
C LEU A 317 6.69 -8.29 17.50
N PRO A 318 7.58 -9.02 16.79
CA PRO A 318 7.14 -10.13 15.94
C PRO A 318 6.34 -11.17 16.74
N ALA A 319 5.47 -11.93 16.09
CA ALA A 319 4.71 -13.01 16.73
C ALA A 319 5.63 -13.92 17.57
N GLY A 320 5.16 -14.32 18.76
CA GLY A 320 5.91 -15.14 19.72
C GLY A 320 7.04 -14.42 20.49
N LYS A 321 7.65 -13.36 19.94
CA LYS A 321 8.82 -12.69 20.52
C LYS A 321 8.54 -11.94 21.83
N ALA A 322 7.32 -11.46 22.05
CA ALA A 322 6.97 -10.82 23.32
C ALA A 322 7.05 -11.78 24.52
N LYS A 323 6.67 -13.05 24.33
CA LYS A 323 6.77 -14.06 25.40
C LYS A 323 8.23 -14.32 25.77
N ILE A 324 9.08 -14.56 24.77
CA ILE A 324 10.52 -14.78 24.94
C ILE A 324 11.18 -13.58 25.65
N ALA A 325 10.85 -12.36 25.20
CA ALA A 325 11.37 -11.15 25.84
C ALA A 325 10.94 -11.05 27.31
N ALA A 326 9.68 -11.34 27.64
CA ALA A 326 9.17 -11.27 29.00
C ALA A 326 9.86 -12.28 29.94
N GLU A 327 10.19 -13.47 29.46
CA GLU A 327 10.90 -14.51 30.23
C GLU A 327 12.36 -14.11 30.52
N ASN A 328 13.03 -13.49 29.55
CA ASN A 328 14.45 -13.09 29.66
C ASN A 328 14.68 -11.72 30.34
N LEU A 329 13.62 -10.95 30.60
CA LEU A 329 13.68 -9.66 31.30
C LEU A 329 13.44 -9.79 32.81
N ARG A 330 13.09 -10.98 33.30
CA ARG A 330 12.93 -11.29 34.73
C ARG A 330 14.28 -11.52 35.39
#